data_AF-A0A1F8H832-F1
#
_entry.id   AF-A0A1F8H832-F1
#
_cell.length_a   1.000
_cell.length_b   1.000
_cell.length_c   1.000
_cell.angle_alpha   90.00
_cell.angle_beta   90.00
_cell.angle_gamma   90.00
#
_symmetry.space_group_name_H-M   'P 1'
#
loop_
_entity.id
_entity.type
_entity.pdbx_description
1 polymer ?
#
loop_
_entity_poly.entity_id
_entity_poly.type
_entity_poly.pdbx_seq_one_letter_code
_entity_poly.pdbx_strand_id
1 'polypeptide(L)'
;MVTERAPSHPPKPQARLEISEQGLEQLSEEERKLFLLLVPAHKRSAIHLSAFEGLYDANMIAEDTRYVERMEDKFRKDENPDTAHLKRRAELLEAITWDEIGHDNWLGREAKPITASRYDDVKNGVDLIVEFFKKEKADELDSRMGLSVDVTSNVSSLEEKFQRIKNDIRNGRMAYVKYFVSSQGARQEIPNVPKVVVGTDAVSIKELGLLRLEIHGLSRALKENKKSGGLSPESIKSMETRLKDAVSKLAKHRVQLLFLGEIELQLKTFSDFAAKNNQPEIAREYEKALELIAEVKKDKTAPADKQGLKLSFDEEAANNNDGVYQALKIGLKIFE
;
A
#
# COMPACT_ATOMS: atom_id res chain seq x y z
N MET A 1 19.13 25.06 7.74
CA MET A 1 19.34 25.99 6.59
C MET A 1 19.54 25.10 5.37
N VAL A 2 18.74 25.08 4.31
CA VAL A 2 17.81 26.03 3.70
C VAL A 2 16.50 25.29 3.41
N THR A 3 15.36 25.85 3.82
CA THR A 3 14.01 25.33 3.53
C THR A 3 13.53 25.89 2.18
N GLU A 4 13.93 25.25 1.07
CA GLU A 4 13.38 25.59 -0.24
C GLU A 4 12.00 24.96 -0.40
N ARG A 5 10.97 25.82 -0.48
CA ARG A 5 9.62 25.45 -0.89
C ARG A 5 9.68 24.88 -2.30
N ALA A 6 8.99 23.77 -2.51
CA ALA A 6 8.89 23.11 -3.80
C ALA A 6 8.42 24.09 -4.90
N PRO A 7 8.99 24.03 -6.11
CA PRO A 7 8.55 24.85 -7.23
C PRO A 7 7.09 24.54 -7.58
N SER A 8 6.31 25.60 -7.84
CA SER A 8 4.88 25.59 -8.19
C SER A 8 4.60 25.24 -9.66
N HIS A 9 5.45 24.44 -10.30
CA HIS A 9 5.25 24.02 -11.67
C HIS A 9 4.63 22.63 -11.74
N PRO A 10 3.53 22.44 -12.48
CA PRO A 10 3.00 21.11 -12.72
C PRO A 10 4.11 20.28 -13.38
N PRO A 11 4.34 19.03 -12.92
CA PRO A 11 5.32 18.16 -13.54
C PRO A 11 5.03 18.06 -15.04
N LYS A 12 6.08 18.09 -15.88
CA LYS A 12 5.93 17.82 -17.32
C LYS A 12 5.16 16.50 -17.48
N PRO A 13 4.16 16.41 -18.37
CA PRO A 13 3.41 15.18 -18.56
C PRO A 13 4.38 14.06 -18.91
N GLN A 14 4.41 13.00 -18.11
CA GLN A 14 5.09 11.77 -18.49
C GLN A 14 4.63 11.33 -19.89
N ALA A 15 5.51 10.66 -20.62
CA ALA A 15 5.08 9.70 -21.62
C ALA A 15 3.97 8.85 -20.98
N ARG A 16 2.77 8.81 -21.58
CA ARG A 16 1.59 8.15 -21.01
C ARG A 16 2.03 6.90 -20.25
N LEU A 17 1.77 6.83 -18.95
CA LEU A 17 1.89 5.58 -18.19
C LEU A 17 1.04 4.54 -18.92
N GLU A 18 1.68 3.72 -19.74
CA GLU A 18 1.01 2.69 -20.53
C GLU A 18 0.65 1.57 -19.56
N ILE A 19 -0.64 1.50 -19.26
CA ILE A 19 -1.20 0.40 -18.48
C ILE A 19 -1.43 -0.74 -19.46
N SER A 20 -0.73 -1.85 -19.26
CA SER A 20 -0.95 -3.04 -20.08
C SER A 20 -2.36 -3.57 -19.83
N GLU A 21 -3.14 -3.71 -20.90
CA GLU A 21 -4.47 -4.32 -20.85
C GLU A 21 -4.42 -5.86 -20.93
N GLN A 22 -3.24 -6.43 -21.21
CA GLN A 22 -3.04 -7.88 -21.28
C GLN A 22 -3.33 -8.54 -19.93
N GLY A 23 -4.18 -9.57 -19.93
CA GLY A 23 -4.62 -10.30 -18.74
C GLY A 23 -5.89 -9.72 -18.09
N LEU A 24 -6.36 -8.55 -18.51
CA LEU A 24 -7.62 -7.97 -17.99
C LEU A 24 -8.86 -8.75 -18.45
N GLU A 25 -8.78 -9.46 -19.57
CA GLU A 25 -9.85 -10.31 -20.10
C GLU A 25 -10.14 -11.52 -19.22
N GLN A 26 -9.17 -11.93 -18.39
CA GLN A 26 -9.29 -13.05 -17.44
C GLN A 26 -9.72 -12.60 -16.03
N LEU A 27 -9.81 -11.29 -15.79
CA LEU A 27 -10.40 -10.75 -14.57
C LEU A 27 -11.94 -10.76 -14.65
N SER A 28 -12.60 -10.80 -13.50
CA SER A 28 -14.04 -10.55 -13.44
C SER A 28 -14.39 -9.14 -13.95
N GLU A 29 -15.64 -8.94 -14.34
CA GLU A 29 -16.10 -7.62 -14.81
C GLU A 29 -15.90 -6.54 -13.75
N GLU A 30 -16.15 -6.88 -12.48
CA GLU A 30 -15.94 -6.00 -11.33
C GLU A 30 -14.46 -5.64 -11.16
N GLU A 31 -13.57 -6.64 -11.14
CA GLU A 31 -12.12 -6.42 -11.04
C GLU A 31 -11.61 -5.55 -12.18
N ARG A 32 -12.05 -5.79 -13.42
CA ARG A 32 -11.64 -4.99 -14.59
C ARG A 32 -12.11 -3.54 -14.47
N LYS A 33 -13.37 -3.30 -14.10
CA LYS A 33 -13.90 -1.93 -13.90
C LYS A 33 -13.11 -1.19 -12.83
N LEU A 34 -12.80 -1.87 -11.73
CA LEU A 34 -12.05 -1.29 -10.63
C LEU A 34 -10.58 -1.05 -11.01
N PHE A 35 -9.97 -1.97 -11.74
CA PHE A 35 -8.62 -1.82 -12.26
C PHE A 35 -8.50 -0.54 -13.09
N LEU A 36 -9.41 -0.33 -14.04
CA LEU A 36 -9.43 0.87 -14.87
C LEU A 36 -9.72 2.16 -14.06
N LEU A 37 -10.30 2.04 -12.87
CA LEU A 37 -10.58 3.17 -11.98
C LEU A 37 -9.37 3.52 -11.09
N LEU A 38 -8.82 2.54 -10.37
CA LEU A 38 -7.84 2.77 -9.30
C LEU A 38 -6.40 2.68 -9.77
N VAL A 39 -6.04 1.70 -10.60
CA VAL A 39 -4.63 1.47 -10.99
C VAL A 39 -4.02 2.67 -11.72
N PRO A 40 -4.72 3.37 -12.64
CA PRO A 40 -4.18 4.60 -13.21
C PRO A 40 -3.94 5.71 -12.18
N ALA A 41 -4.81 5.83 -11.17
CA ALA A 41 -4.65 6.83 -10.13
C ALA A 41 -3.44 6.51 -9.23
N HIS A 42 -3.32 5.25 -8.81
CA HIS A 42 -2.19 4.74 -8.04
C HIS A 42 -0.86 4.89 -8.79
N LYS A 43 -0.80 4.52 -10.08
CA LYS A 43 0.45 4.70 -10.86
C LYS A 43 0.84 6.17 -11.03
N ARG A 44 -0.14 7.09 -11.09
CA ARG A 44 0.13 8.54 -11.15
C ARG A 44 0.55 9.14 -9.81
N SER A 45 0.31 8.48 -8.68
CA SER A 45 0.78 8.95 -7.37
C SER A 45 2.24 8.58 -7.09
N ALA A 46 2.86 7.76 -7.93
CA ALA A 46 4.28 7.41 -7.82
C ALA A 46 5.19 8.65 -7.85
N ILE A 47 6.21 8.64 -6.99
CA ILE A 47 7.18 9.73 -6.92
C ILE A 47 7.96 9.85 -8.23
N HIS A 48 7.98 11.05 -8.80
CA HIS A 48 8.79 11.34 -9.98
C HIS A 48 10.23 11.67 -9.60
N LEU A 49 11.20 11.08 -10.30
CA LEU A 49 12.62 11.35 -10.13
C LEU A 49 12.96 12.84 -10.35
N SER A 50 12.21 13.54 -11.22
CA SER A 50 12.36 14.98 -11.45
C SER A 50 12.09 15.83 -10.20
N ALA A 51 11.37 15.30 -9.20
CA ALA A 51 11.20 15.98 -7.92
C ALA A 51 12.54 16.19 -7.18
N PHE A 52 13.60 15.49 -7.58
CA PHE A 52 14.94 15.54 -7.00
C PHE A 52 15.93 16.33 -7.88
N GLU A 53 15.46 16.99 -8.94
CA GLU A 53 16.26 17.99 -9.64
C GLU A 53 16.74 19.07 -8.66
N GLY A 54 18.04 19.38 -8.72
CA GLY A 54 18.71 20.29 -7.78
C GLY A 54 19.15 19.64 -6.47
N LEU A 55 18.64 18.45 -6.11
CA LEU A 55 19.12 17.66 -4.96
C LEU A 55 20.14 16.60 -5.39
N TYR A 56 19.90 15.93 -6.52
CA TYR A 56 20.84 14.98 -7.13
C TYR A 56 21.44 15.51 -8.43
N ASP A 57 22.60 14.96 -8.78
CA ASP A 57 23.25 15.22 -10.06
C ASP A 57 22.34 14.80 -11.23
N ALA A 58 22.26 15.65 -12.25
CA ALA A 58 21.39 15.42 -13.40
C ALA A 58 21.75 14.13 -14.16
N ASN A 59 23.03 13.75 -14.21
CA ASN A 59 23.45 12.50 -14.86
C ASN A 59 22.98 11.29 -14.06
N MET A 60 23.01 11.35 -12.72
CA MET A 60 22.50 10.29 -11.86
C MET A 60 21.00 10.06 -12.09
N ILE A 61 20.21 11.13 -12.11
CA ILE A 61 18.77 11.06 -12.42
C ILE A 61 18.55 10.44 -13.81
N ALA A 62 19.35 10.84 -14.80
CA ALA A 62 19.24 10.32 -16.16
C ALA A 62 19.63 8.83 -16.26
N GLU A 63 20.66 8.38 -15.54
CA GLU A 63 21.08 6.98 -15.47
C GLU A 63 20.03 6.09 -14.82
N ASP A 64 19.47 6.55 -13.70
CA ASP A 64 18.39 5.86 -12.99
C ASP A 64 17.12 5.79 -13.83
N THR A 65 16.77 6.87 -14.53
CA THR A 65 15.66 6.88 -15.51
C THR A 65 15.88 5.85 -16.60
N ARG A 66 17.06 5.83 -17.24
CA ARG A 66 17.38 4.84 -18.27
C ARG A 66 17.39 3.41 -17.73
N TYR A 67 17.77 3.20 -16.46
CA TYR A 67 17.73 1.89 -15.83
C TYR A 67 16.28 1.39 -15.73
N VAL A 68 15.36 2.23 -15.24
CA VAL A 68 13.93 1.92 -15.16
C VAL A 68 13.38 1.55 -16.54
N GLU A 69 13.61 2.39 -17.55
CA GLU A 69 13.13 2.15 -18.92
C GLU A 69 13.59 0.78 -19.47
N ARG A 70 14.88 0.45 -19.32
CA ARG A 70 15.43 -0.85 -19.77
C ARG A 70 14.80 -2.03 -19.04
N MET A 71 14.57 -1.90 -17.73
CA MET A 71 14.00 -2.97 -16.92
C MET A 71 12.52 -3.16 -17.23
N GLU A 72 11.75 -2.08 -17.40
CA GLU A 72 10.34 -2.15 -17.79
C GLU A 72 10.17 -2.77 -19.19
N ASP A 73 11.05 -2.44 -20.14
CA ASP A 73 11.08 -3.10 -21.44
C ASP A 73 11.37 -4.60 -21.34
N LYS A 74 12.27 -5.00 -20.44
CA LYS A 74 12.54 -6.41 -20.17
C LYS A 74 11.32 -7.09 -19.57
N PHE A 75 10.70 -6.52 -18.55
CA PHE A 75 9.50 -7.08 -17.93
C PHE A 75 8.34 -7.21 -18.90
N ARG A 76 8.18 -6.26 -19.83
CA ARG A 76 7.16 -6.32 -20.87
C ARG A 76 7.41 -7.48 -21.84
N LYS A 77 8.67 -7.75 -22.19
CA LYS A 77 9.06 -8.86 -23.08
C LYS A 77 8.97 -10.23 -22.40
N ASP A 78 9.25 -10.28 -21.10
CA ASP A 78 9.24 -11.49 -20.29
C ASP A 78 7.82 -11.82 -19.74
N GLU A 79 6.82 -10.95 -20.00
CA GLU A 79 5.46 -11.13 -19.51
C GLU A 79 4.77 -12.30 -20.22
N ASN A 80 4.49 -13.36 -19.46
CA ASN A 80 3.73 -14.50 -19.97
C ASN A 80 2.22 -14.15 -20.03
N PRO A 81 1.57 -14.19 -21.22
CA PRO A 81 0.13 -13.94 -21.35
C PRO A 81 -0.75 -14.82 -20.47
N ASP A 82 -0.37 -16.08 -20.26
CA ASP A 82 -1.17 -17.04 -19.49
C ASP A 82 -1.24 -16.69 -18.00
N THR A 83 -0.24 -15.97 -17.49
CA THR A 83 -0.16 -15.56 -16.07
C THR A 83 -0.31 -14.05 -15.87
N ALA A 84 -0.52 -13.28 -16.95
CA ALA A 84 -0.64 -11.82 -16.90
C ALA A 84 -1.77 -11.35 -15.94
N HIS A 85 -2.87 -12.09 -15.87
CA HIS A 85 -4.00 -11.78 -14.99
C HIS A 85 -3.63 -11.79 -13.49
N LEU A 86 -2.65 -12.62 -13.08
CA LEU A 86 -2.15 -12.64 -11.69
C LEU A 86 -1.45 -11.32 -11.35
N LYS A 87 -0.69 -10.77 -12.30
CA LYS A 87 -0.04 -9.47 -12.17
C LYS A 87 -1.06 -8.34 -12.13
N ARG A 88 -2.11 -8.38 -12.95
CA ARG A 88 -3.19 -7.38 -12.92
C ARG A 88 -3.95 -7.39 -11.59
N ARG A 89 -4.18 -8.58 -11.02
CA ARG A 89 -4.80 -8.70 -9.70
C ARG A 89 -3.87 -8.18 -8.59
N ALA A 90 -2.57 -8.42 -8.67
CA ALA A 90 -1.60 -7.84 -7.74
C ALA A 90 -1.58 -6.30 -7.82
N GLU A 91 -1.48 -5.72 -9.01
CA GLU A 91 -1.55 -4.27 -9.23
C GLU A 91 -2.87 -3.67 -8.73
N LEU A 92 -3.99 -4.41 -8.90
CA LEU A 92 -5.29 -4.01 -8.35
C LEU A 92 -5.28 -3.98 -6.83
N LEU A 93 -4.75 -5.03 -6.18
CA LEU A 93 -4.69 -5.11 -4.73
C LEU A 93 -3.74 -4.04 -4.15
N GLU A 94 -2.62 -3.73 -4.80
CA GLU A 94 -1.76 -2.58 -4.46
C GLU A 94 -2.55 -1.27 -4.49
N ALA A 95 -3.30 -1.02 -5.58
CA ALA A 95 -4.08 0.19 -5.73
C ALA A 95 -5.22 0.30 -4.71
N ILE A 96 -5.89 -0.81 -4.39
CA ILE A 96 -6.87 -0.87 -3.29
C ILE A 96 -6.17 -0.55 -1.97
N THR A 97 -5.06 -1.22 -1.66
CA THR A 97 -4.34 -1.02 -0.40
C THR A 97 -3.90 0.43 -0.23
N TRP A 98 -3.32 1.04 -1.27
CA TRP A 98 -2.95 2.45 -1.27
C TRP A 98 -4.16 3.37 -1.02
N ASP A 99 -5.25 3.14 -1.73
CA ASP A 99 -6.45 3.96 -1.64
C ASP A 99 -7.12 3.85 -0.26
N GLU A 100 -7.24 2.63 0.28
CA GLU A 100 -7.92 2.34 1.54
C GLU A 100 -7.12 2.75 2.79
N ILE A 101 -5.78 2.74 2.71
CA ILE A 101 -4.95 3.37 3.75
C ILE A 101 -5.20 4.89 3.75
N GLY A 102 -5.28 5.52 2.58
CA GLY A 102 -5.42 6.97 2.43
C GLY A 102 -6.81 7.51 2.77
N HIS A 103 -7.86 6.82 2.35
CA HIS A 103 -9.25 7.26 2.53
C HIS A 103 -9.88 6.70 3.81
N ASP A 104 -9.74 5.39 4.02
CA ASP A 104 -10.48 4.64 5.06
C ASP A 104 -9.62 4.34 6.29
N ASN A 105 -8.39 4.87 6.31
CA ASN A 105 -7.44 4.82 7.43
C ASN A 105 -7.20 3.38 7.90
N TRP A 106 -7.07 2.41 6.98
CA TRP A 106 -6.90 0.99 7.33
C TRP A 106 -5.76 0.75 8.33
N LEU A 107 -4.65 1.48 8.18
CA LEU A 107 -3.51 1.44 9.09
C LEU A 107 -3.48 2.58 10.13
N GLY A 108 -4.64 3.17 10.42
CA GLY A 108 -4.77 4.25 11.39
C GLY A 108 -4.75 5.65 10.76
N ARG A 109 -5.21 6.66 11.50
CA ARG A 109 -5.41 8.03 10.97
C ARG A 109 -4.09 8.75 10.63
N GLU A 110 -3.04 8.38 11.33
CA GLU A 110 -1.69 8.95 11.17
C GLU A 110 -0.89 8.23 10.09
N ALA A 111 -1.42 7.16 9.49
CA ALA A 111 -0.80 6.47 8.37
C ALA A 111 -1.05 7.24 7.08
N LYS A 112 0.01 7.45 6.28
CA LYS A 112 -0.06 8.05 4.95
C LYS A 112 0.60 7.12 3.93
N PRO A 113 -0.14 6.66 2.91
CA PRO A 113 0.43 5.81 1.88
C PRO A 113 1.18 6.66 0.86
N ILE A 114 2.42 6.27 0.58
CA ILE A 114 3.31 6.92 -0.39
C ILE A 114 3.73 5.86 -1.41
N THR A 115 3.23 6.01 -2.64
CA THR A 115 3.67 5.16 -3.76
C THR A 115 5.12 5.50 -4.08
N ALA A 116 5.99 4.49 -4.05
CA ALA A 116 7.41 4.68 -4.30
C ALA A 116 7.68 5.15 -5.74
N SER A 117 8.91 5.62 -5.98
CA SER A 117 9.35 5.93 -7.34
C SER A 117 9.45 4.64 -8.17
N ARG A 118 9.32 4.75 -9.50
CA ARG A 118 9.55 3.59 -10.38
C ARG A 118 10.97 3.01 -10.22
N TYR A 119 11.94 3.84 -9.87
CA TYR A 119 13.29 3.37 -9.58
C TYR A 119 13.35 2.54 -8.31
N ASP A 120 12.70 2.98 -7.23
CA ASP A 120 12.68 2.26 -5.96
C ASP A 120 11.85 0.98 -6.01
N ASP A 121 10.75 0.96 -6.76
CA ASP A 121 10.03 -0.28 -7.09
C ASP A 121 10.97 -1.25 -7.83
N VAL A 122 11.48 -0.85 -9.00
CA VAL A 122 12.19 -1.77 -9.89
C VAL A 122 13.55 -2.21 -9.34
N LYS A 123 14.31 -1.31 -8.74
CA LYS A 123 15.68 -1.58 -8.26
C LYS A 123 15.71 -2.06 -6.82
N ASN A 124 14.94 -1.41 -5.95
CA ASN A 124 14.99 -1.63 -4.51
C ASN A 124 13.84 -2.53 -4.01
N GLY A 125 12.86 -2.85 -4.86
CA GLY A 125 11.73 -3.70 -4.52
C GLY A 125 10.83 -3.07 -3.46
N VAL A 126 10.59 -1.75 -3.55
CA VAL A 126 9.71 -1.01 -2.64
C VAL A 126 8.55 -0.44 -3.44
N ASP A 127 7.34 -0.98 -3.25
CA ASP A 127 6.14 -0.54 -3.96
C ASP A 127 5.42 0.60 -3.21
N LEU A 128 5.18 0.37 -1.92
CA LEU A 128 4.43 1.25 -1.03
C LEU A 128 5.21 1.49 0.25
N ILE A 129 5.26 2.75 0.67
CA ILE A 129 5.75 3.17 1.98
C ILE A 129 4.56 3.73 2.75
N VAL A 130 4.35 3.23 3.95
CA VAL A 130 3.39 3.82 4.88
C VAL A 130 4.19 4.69 5.84
N GLU A 131 4.02 6.00 5.73
CA GLU A 131 4.59 6.98 6.64
C GLU A 131 3.64 7.19 7.83
N PHE A 132 4.15 7.00 9.04
CA PHE A 132 3.40 7.25 10.27
C PHE A 132 3.96 8.47 11.01
N PHE A 133 3.05 9.29 11.55
CA PHE A 133 3.39 10.45 12.37
C PHE A 133 3.03 10.20 13.84
N LYS A 134 4.02 10.32 14.73
CA LYS A 134 3.76 10.31 16.18
C LYS A 134 3.22 11.68 16.63
N LYS A 135 2.01 11.69 17.21
CA LYS A 135 1.28 12.91 17.64
C LYS A 135 2.04 13.80 18.62
N GLU A 136 2.93 13.23 19.44
CA GLU A 136 3.54 13.94 20.58
C GLU A 136 4.89 14.59 20.27
N LYS A 137 5.45 14.37 19.07
CA LYS A 137 6.81 14.82 18.71
C LYS A 137 6.92 15.32 17.26
N ALA A 138 5.86 15.94 16.73
CA ALA A 138 5.76 16.34 15.32
C ALA A 138 6.95 17.16 14.77
N ASP A 139 7.73 17.80 15.65
CA ASP A 139 8.89 18.64 15.31
C ASP A 139 10.24 17.90 15.27
N GLU A 140 10.29 16.62 15.67
CA GLU A 140 11.52 15.79 15.60
C GLU A 140 11.50 14.90 14.33
N LEU A 141 12.61 14.84 13.58
CA LEU A 141 12.75 13.90 12.45
C LEU A 141 12.54 12.43 12.89
N ASP A 142 12.81 12.10 14.16
CA ASP A 142 12.60 10.79 14.79
C ASP A 142 11.12 10.46 15.10
N SER A 143 10.18 11.37 14.83
CA SER A 143 8.74 11.12 14.98
C SER A 143 8.10 10.39 13.80
N ARG A 144 8.93 10.05 12.79
CA ARG A 144 8.50 9.49 11.51
C ARG A 144 9.00 8.08 11.38
N MET A 145 8.09 7.19 11.05
CA MET A 145 8.44 5.82 10.72
C MET A 145 7.90 5.48 9.34
N GLY A 146 8.78 4.98 8.47
CA GLY A 146 8.39 4.36 7.21
C GLY A 146 8.24 2.86 7.41
N LEU A 147 7.17 2.28 6.88
CA LEU A 147 7.01 0.83 6.73
C LEU A 147 6.89 0.52 5.24
N SER A 148 7.81 -0.27 4.69
CA SER A 148 7.69 -0.79 3.33
C SER A 148 6.70 -1.95 3.34
N VAL A 149 5.63 -1.82 2.57
CA VAL A 149 4.55 -2.81 2.48
C VAL A 149 4.53 -3.38 1.07
N ASP A 150 4.93 -4.64 0.95
CA ASP A 150 4.91 -5.40 -0.29
C ASP A 150 3.58 -6.17 -0.37
N VAL A 151 2.73 -5.85 -1.34
CA VAL A 151 1.37 -6.37 -1.42
C VAL A 151 1.34 -7.62 -2.30
N THR A 152 0.56 -8.64 -1.91
CA THR A 152 0.42 -9.87 -2.71
C THR A 152 -0.97 -10.49 -2.63
N SER A 153 -1.44 -11.01 -3.75
CA SER A 153 -2.60 -11.90 -3.79
C SER A 153 -2.22 -13.34 -4.14
N ASN A 154 -0.92 -13.63 -4.27
CA ASN A 154 -0.42 -14.91 -4.78
C ASN A 154 0.47 -15.63 -3.76
N VAL A 155 0.00 -16.80 -3.32
CA VAL A 155 0.70 -17.67 -2.37
C VAL A 155 2.07 -18.11 -2.88
N SER A 156 2.22 -18.41 -4.18
CA SER A 156 3.49 -18.94 -4.70
C SER A 156 4.64 -17.93 -4.64
N SER A 157 4.34 -16.64 -4.57
CA SER A 157 5.35 -15.58 -4.45
C SER A 157 5.79 -15.28 -3.01
N LEU A 158 5.05 -15.77 -2.00
CA LEU A 158 5.34 -15.47 -0.59
C LEU A 158 6.69 -16.01 -0.15
N GLU A 159 7.03 -17.24 -0.55
CA GLU A 159 8.30 -17.87 -0.18
C GLU A 159 9.49 -17.04 -0.67
N GLU A 160 9.50 -16.63 -1.94
CA GLU A 160 10.56 -15.81 -2.50
C GLU A 160 10.69 -14.44 -1.82
N LYS A 161 9.56 -13.81 -1.45
CA LYS A 161 9.54 -12.53 -0.73
C LYS A 161 10.14 -12.70 0.67
N PHE A 162 9.76 -13.76 1.39
CA PHE A 162 10.32 -14.06 2.71
C PHE A 162 11.79 -14.45 2.66
N GLN A 163 12.23 -15.25 1.69
CA GLN A 163 13.66 -15.57 1.55
C GLN A 163 14.49 -14.31 1.26
N ARG A 164 13.96 -13.36 0.48
CA ARG A 164 14.62 -12.06 0.26
C ARG A 164 14.79 -11.29 1.57
N ILE A 165 13.70 -11.09 2.33
CA ILE A 165 13.75 -10.39 3.63
C ILE A 165 14.70 -11.10 4.61
N LYS A 166 14.63 -12.44 4.68
CA LYS A 166 15.50 -13.25 5.55
C LYS A 166 16.98 -13.06 5.21
N ASN A 167 17.31 -13.06 3.92
CA ASN A 167 18.67 -12.84 3.44
C ASN A 167 19.14 -11.40 3.69
N ASP A 168 18.26 -10.41 3.52
CA ASP A 168 18.61 -9.02 3.81
C ASP A 168 18.92 -8.83 5.29
N ILE A 169 18.06 -9.35 6.19
CA ILE A 169 18.30 -9.30 7.63
C ILE A 169 19.64 -9.96 7.98
N ARG A 170 19.90 -11.20 7.52
CA ARG A 170 21.18 -11.91 7.78
C ARG A 170 22.40 -11.08 7.39
N ASN A 171 22.31 -10.37 6.27
CA ASN A 171 23.39 -9.56 5.73
C ASN A 171 23.46 -8.14 6.33
N GLY A 172 22.67 -7.82 7.36
CA GLY A 172 22.67 -6.49 7.97
C GLY A 172 22.05 -5.42 7.07
N ARG A 173 21.10 -5.81 6.21
CA ARG A 173 20.41 -4.91 5.29
C ARG A 173 18.91 -4.88 5.55
N MET A 174 18.30 -3.77 5.16
CA MET A 174 16.87 -3.51 5.21
C MET A 174 16.48 -2.75 3.94
N ALA A 175 15.18 -2.47 3.76
CA ALA A 175 14.73 -1.74 2.58
C ALA A 175 15.33 -0.32 2.57
N TYR A 176 15.70 0.13 1.37
CA TYR A 176 16.28 1.44 1.13
C TYR A 176 15.48 2.14 0.03
N VAL A 177 15.18 3.41 0.26
CA VAL A 177 14.42 4.24 -0.69
C VAL A 177 15.25 5.46 -1.03
N LYS A 178 15.63 5.56 -2.30
CA LYS A 178 16.48 6.64 -2.82
C LYS A 178 15.67 7.90 -3.12
N TYR A 179 14.46 7.75 -3.67
CA TYR A 179 13.62 8.87 -4.07
C TYR A 179 12.39 8.95 -3.16
N PHE A 180 12.58 9.36 -1.90
CA PHE A 180 11.47 9.52 -0.95
C PHE A 180 11.00 10.97 -0.81
N VAL A 181 9.69 11.17 -0.99
CA VAL A 181 9.00 12.43 -0.73
C VAL A 181 7.98 12.18 0.37
N SER A 182 8.24 12.74 1.55
CA SER A 182 7.32 12.69 2.68
C SER A 182 5.96 13.29 2.29
N SER A 183 4.89 12.85 2.93
CA SER A 183 3.56 13.47 2.78
C SER A 183 3.55 14.95 3.20
N GLN A 184 4.56 15.41 3.95
CA GLN A 184 4.79 16.82 4.29
C GLN A 184 5.70 17.57 3.29
N GLY A 185 6.13 16.91 2.21
CA GLY A 185 6.90 17.49 1.10
C GLY A 185 8.42 17.47 1.26
N ALA A 186 8.96 16.93 2.36
CA ALA A 186 10.39 16.76 2.52
C ALA A 186 10.95 15.70 1.55
N ARG A 187 12.07 16.01 0.88
CA ARG A 187 12.73 15.15 -0.11
C ARG A 187 14.03 14.63 0.47
N GLN A 188 14.20 13.31 0.53
CA GLN A 188 15.40 12.68 1.09
C GLN A 188 15.53 11.21 0.64
N GLU A 189 16.65 10.60 0.99
CA GLU A 189 16.77 9.14 1.03
C GLU A 189 16.33 8.64 2.41
N ILE A 190 15.74 7.45 2.49
CA ILE A 190 15.46 6.78 3.76
C ILE A 190 16.09 5.38 3.77
N PRO A 191 17.17 5.17 4.55
CA PRO A 191 17.72 3.84 4.76
C PRO A 191 16.94 3.09 5.84
N ASN A 192 17.18 1.79 5.91
CA ASN A 192 16.75 0.93 7.01
C ASN A 192 15.25 0.91 7.30
N VAL A 193 14.44 0.93 6.24
CA VAL A 193 12.98 0.87 6.33
C VAL A 193 12.56 -0.58 6.62
N PRO A 194 11.83 -0.87 7.72
CA PRO A 194 11.24 -2.19 7.95
C PRO A 194 10.37 -2.61 6.77
N LYS A 195 10.50 -3.85 6.33
CA LYS A 195 9.75 -4.40 5.22
C LYS A 195 8.83 -5.53 5.70
N VAL A 196 7.59 -5.51 5.25
CA VAL A 196 6.58 -6.55 5.51
C VAL A 196 5.84 -6.86 4.21
N VAL A 197 5.23 -8.04 4.16
CA VAL A 197 4.43 -8.51 3.04
C VAL A 197 2.98 -8.67 3.50
N VAL A 198 2.01 -8.01 2.86
CA VAL A 198 0.59 -8.19 3.20
C VAL A 198 -0.18 -8.76 2.03
N GLY A 199 -1.25 -9.49 2.31
CA GLY A 199 -2.02 -10.09 1.24
C GLY A 199 -3.40 -10.58 1.64
N THR A 200 -4.21 -10.84 0.63
CA THR A 200 -5.55 -11.42 0.80
C THR A 200 -5.95 -12.16 -0.47
N ASP A 201 -6.89 -13.09 -0.33
CA ASP A 201 -7.36 -13.90 -1.45
C ASP A 201 -8.21 -13.11 -2.47
N ALA A 202 -8.45 -13.75 -3.62
CA ALA A 202 -9.24 -13.16 -4.70
C ALA A 202 -10.71 -12.89 -4.32
N VAL A 203 -11.25 -13.63 -3.34
CA VAL A 203 -12.62 -13.43 -2.86
C VAL A 203 -12.71 -12.07 -2.17
N SER A 204 -11.78 -11.80 -1.27
CA SER A 204 -11.67 -10.54 -0.52
C SER A 204 -11.41 -9.36 -1.44
N ILE A 205 -10.55 -9.52 -2.45
CA ILE A 205 -10.30 -8.50 -3.49
C ILE A 205 -11.60 -8.13 -4.21
N LYS A 206 -12.41 -9.13 -4.59
CA LYS A 206 -13.69 -8.90 -5.25
C LYS A 206 -14.70 -8.18 -4.35
N GLU A 207 -14.79 -8.57 -3.07
CA GLU A 207 -15.67 -7.94 -2.07
C GLU A 207 -15.35 -6.45 -1.89
N LEU A 208 -14.06 -6.15 -1.65
CA LEU A 208 -13.55 -4.77 -1.57
C LEU A 208 -13.85 -3.98 -2.84
N GLY A 209 -13.65 -4.63 -3.98
CA GLY A 209 -13.85 -4.00 -5.27
C GLY A 209 -15.31 -3.63 -5.57
N LEU A 210 -16.24 -4.50 -5.21
CA LEU A 210 -17.68 -4.24 -5.31
C LEU A 210 -18.08 -3.03 -4.46
N LEU A 211 -17.63 -2.97 -3.20
CA LEU A 211 -17.90 -1.83 -2.32
C LEU A 211 -17.36 -0.53 -2.90
N ARG A 212 -16.12 -0.54 -3.42
CA ARG A 212 -15.50 0.66 -3.99
C ARG A 212 -16.21 1.15 -5.26
N LEU A 213 -16.60 0.23 -6.14
CA LEU A 213 -17.38 0.57 -7.34
C LEU A 213 -18.74 1.17 -6.99
N GLU A 214 -19.43 0.63 -5.97
CA GLU A 214 -20.69 1.20 -5.47
C GLU A 214 -20.49 2.61 -4.93
N ILE A 215 -19.48 2.83 -4.09
CA ILE A 215 -19.13 4.15 -3.54
C ILE A 215 -18.86 5.15 -4.67
N HIS A 216 -18.03 4.77 -5.64
CA HIS A 216 -17.68 5.64 -6.76
C HIS A 216 -18.91 5.98 -7.62
N GLY A 217 -19.72 4.98 -7.97
CA GLY A 217 -20.93 5.16 -8.77
C GLY A 217 -21.95 6.08 -8.09
N LEU A 218 -22.24 5.84 -6.80
CA LEU A 218 -23.16 6.67 -6.02
C LEU A 218 -22.64 8.09 -5.83
N SER A 219 -21.35 8.25 -5.49
CA SER A 219 -20.72 9.56 -5.29
C SER A 219 -20.76 10.40 -6.57
N ARG A 220 -20.47 9.78 -7.71
CA ARG A 220 -20.53 10.44 -9.02
C ARG A 220 -21.94 10.87 -9.37
N ALA A 221 -22.92 9.98 -9.26
CA ALA A 221 -24.30 10.28 -9.61
C ALA A 221 -24.91 11.38 -8.70
N LEU A 222 -24.61 11.36 -7.39
CA LEU A 222 -25.00 12.42 -6.46
C LEU A 222 -24.34 13.76 -6.83
N LYS A 223 -23.06 13.76 -7.23
CA LYS A 223 -22.34 14.97 -7.67
C LYS A 223 -22.90 15.53 -8.99
N GLU A 224 -23.26 14.67 -9.93
CA GLU A 224 -23.89 15.06 -11.20
C GLU A 224 -25.29 15.64 -10.97
N ASN A 225 -26.12 15.00 -10.13
CA ASN A 225 -27.42 15.53 -9.76
C ASN A 225 -27.36 16.90 -9.09
N LYS A 226 -26.33 17.17 -8.27
CA LYS A 226 -26.10 18.53 -7.71
C LYS A 226 -25.85 19.60 -8.78
N LYS A 227 -25.40 19.21 -9.98
CA LYS A 227 -25.13 20.13 -11.11
C LYS A 227 -26.32 20.26 -12.05
N SER A 228 -26.94 19.14 -12.43
CA SER A 228 -27.95 19.09 -13.49
C SER A 228 -29.38 18.93 -12.98
N GLY A 229 -29.56 18.58 -11.69
CA GLY A 229 -30.84 18.10 -11.18
C GLY A 229 -31.27 16.78 -11.84
N GLY A 230 -32.54 16.42 -11.66
CA GLY A 230 -33.19 15.30 -12.35
C GLY A 230 -33.55 14.10 -11.46
N LEU A 231 -32.96 13.97 -10.28
CA LEU A 231 -33.34 12.94 -9.30
C LEU A 231 -34.38 13.48 -8.31
N SER A 232 -35.33 12.63 -7.91
CA SER A 232 -36.29 12.96 -6.86
C SER A 232 -35.61 13.03 -5.47
N PRO A 233 -36.16 13.77 -4.50
CA PRO A 233 -35.65 13.81 -3.14
C PRO A 233 -35.51 12.43 -2.49
N GLU A 234 -36.44 11.51 -2.76
CA GLU A 234 -36.43 10.14 -2.25
C GLU A 234 -35.27 9.33 -2.84
N SER A 235 -34.99 9.52 -4.13
CA SER A 235 -33.88 8.87 -4.83
C SER A 235 -32.54 9.34 -4.25
N ILE A 236 -32.39 10.65 -4.02
CA ILE A 236 -31.19 11.24 -3.40
C ILE A 236 -30.97 10.64 -2.01
N LYS A 237 -32.01 10.64 -1.16
CA LYS A 237 -31.92 10.10 0.20
C LYS A 237 -31.55 8.62 0.23
N SER A 238 -32.12 7.83 -0.69
CA SER A 238 -31.79 6.40 -0.83
C SER A 238 -30.32 6.21 -1.21
N MET A 239 -29.83 6.97 -2.18
CA MET A 239 -28.43 6.91 -2.64
C MET A 239 -27.45 7.36 -1.55
N GLU A 240 -27.76 8.42 -0.80
CA GLU A 240 -26.95 8.87 0.33
C GLU A 240 -26.87 7.81 1.43
N THR A 241 -27.99 7.13 1.69
CA THR A 241 -28.03 6.03 2.67
C THR A 241 -27.16 4.86 2.24
N ARG A 242 -27.27 4.44 0.97
CA ARG A 242 -26.43 3.37 0.40
C ARG A 242 -24.96 3.74 0.37
N LEU A 243 -24.64 4.98 0.03
CA LEU A 243 -23.26 5.48 0.01
C LEU A 243 -22.66 5.40 1.43
N LYS A 244 -23.42 5.87 2.43
CA LYS A 244 -22.99 5.80 3.83
C LYS A 244 -22.79 4.36 4.30
N ASP A 245 -23.68 3.45 3.92
CA ASP A 245 -23.56 2.03 4.25
C ASP A 245 -22.34 1.38 3.59
N ALA A 246 -22.13 1.60 2.29
CA ALA A 246 -20.99 1.07 1.55
C ALA A 246 -19.65 1.59 2.11
N VAL A 247 -19.54 2.90 2.39
CA VAL A 247 -18.38 3.49 3.06
C VAL A 247 -18.16 2.86 4.44
N SER A 248 -19.22 2.68 5.23
CA SER A 248 -19.09 2.05 6.55
C SER A 248 -18.65 0.58 6.46
N LYS A 249 -19.09 -0.17 5.44
CA LYS A 249 -18.70 -1.56 5.23
C LYS A 249 -17.23 -1.66 4.83
N LEU A 250 -16.79 -0.79 3.94
CA LEU A 250 -15.41 -0.75 3.47
C LEU A 250 -14.43 -0.34 4.58
N ALA A 251 -14.77 0.71 5.32
CA ALA A 251 -14.00 1.16 6.49
C ALA A 251 -13.97 0.15 7.64
N LYS A 252 -14.88 -0.82 7.67
CA LYS A 252 -14.95 -1.92 8.66
C LYS A 252 -14.63 -3.28 8.03
N HIS A 253 -14.05 -3.31 6.84
CA HIS A 253 -13.80 -4.58 6.18
C HIS A 253 -12.76 -5.40 6.94
N ARG A 254 -12.96 -6.72 7.06
CA ARG A 254 -12.08 -7.65 7.81
C ARG A 254 -10.63 -7.65 7.33
N VAL A 255 -10.40 -7.29 6.06
CA VAL A 255 -9.06 -7.24 5.45
C VAL A 255 -8.15 -6.23 6.15
N GLN A 256 -8.69 -5.16 6.73
CA GLN A 256 -7.84 -4.24 7.51
C GLN A 256 -7.24 -4.93 8.74
N LEU A 257 -8.01 -5.78 9.43
CA LEU A 257 -7.52 -6.54 10.58
C LEU A 257 -6.59 -7.66 10.15
N LEU A 258 -6.87 -8.26 8.99
CA LEU A 258 -6.00 -9.25 8.37
C LEU A 258 -4.61 -8.64 8.15
N PHE A 259 -4.52 -7.50 7.46
CA PHE A 259 -3.26 -6.81 7.22
C PHE A 259 -2.56 -6.42 8.51
N LEU A 260 -3.27 -5.85 9.49
CA LEU A 260 -2.67 -5.51 10.79
C LEU A 260 -2.12 -6.73 11.52
N GLY A 261 -2.81 -7.88 11.45
CA GLY A 261 -2.34 -9.15 12.02
C GLY A 261 -1.13 -9.71 11.28
N GLU A 262 -1.11 -9.66 9.94
CA GLU A 262 0.03 -10.06 9.12
C GLU A 262 1.26 -9.21 9.40
N ILE A 263 1.10 -7.89 9.48
CA ILE A 263 2.17 -6.95 9.78
C ILE A 263 2.73 -7.24 11.18
N GLU A 264 1.88 -7.31 12.21
CA GLU A 264 2.30 -7.58 13.59
C GLU A 264 3.10 -8.89 13.70
N LEU A 265 2.59 -9.97 13.09
CA LEU A 265 3.24 -11.27 13.12
C LEU A 265 4.63 -11.22 12.48
N GLN A 266 4.75 -10.55 11.34
CA GLN A 266 6.02 -10.39 10.63
C GLN A 266 7.01 -9.54 11.41
N LEU A 267 6.60 -8.36 11.89
CA LEU A 267 7.50 -7.46 12.63
C LEU A 267 8.08 -8.18 13.86
N LYS A 268 7.27 -8.95 14.58
CA LYS A 268 7.73 -9.78 15.69
C LYS A 268 8.72 -10.85 15.22
N THR A 269 8.35 -11.65 14.22
CA THR A 269 9.20 -12.73 13.69
C THR A 269 10.53 -12.21 13.15
N PHE A 270 10.52 -11.08 12.45
CA PHE A 270 11.71 -10.48 11.85
C PHE A 270 12.61 -9.84 12.90
N SER A 271 12.04 -9.22 13.95
CA SER A 271 12.83 -8.77 15.10
C SER A 271 13.54 -9.95 15.80
N ASP A 272 12.79 -10.99 16.16
CA ASP A 272 13.33 -12.18 16.82
C ASP A 272 14.44 -12.84 15.99
N PHE A 273 14.22 -12.93 14.68
CA PHE A 273 15.19 -13.48 13.73
C PHE A 273 16.45 -12.59 13.62
N ALA A 274 16.29 -11.27 13.51
CA ALA A 274 17.41 -10.33 13.45
C ALA A 274 18.26 -10.40 14.73
N ALA A 275 17.64 -10.43 15.90
CA ALA A 275 18.33 -10.56 17.19
C ALA A 275 19.15 -11.86 17.26
N LYS A 276 18.58 -13.00 16.84
CA LYS A 276 19.26 -14.30 16.80
C LYS A 276 20.42 -14.35 15.79
N ASN A 277 20.38 -13.55 14.74
CA ASN A 277 21.40 -13.52 13.69
C ASN A 277 22.43 -12.39 13.87
N ASN A 278 22.60 -11.87 15.09
CA ASN A 278 23.55 -10.81 15.44
C ASN A 278 23.29 -9.46 14.73
N GLN A 279 22.01 -9.12 14.52
CA GLN A 279 21.59 -7.88 13.87
C GLN A 279 20.72 -7.04 14.83
N PRO A 280 21.26 -6.56 15.96
CA PRO A 280 20.47 -5.89 17.01
C PRO A 280 19.88 -4.54 16.58
N GLU A 281 20.52 -3.83 15.65
CA GLU A 281 20.00 -2.57 15.12
C GLU A 281 18.77 -2.81 14.24
N ILE A 282 18.81 -3.84 13.39
CA ILE A 282 17.66 -4.26 12.57
C ILE A 282 16.51 -4.74 13.46
N ALA A 283 16.81 -5.54 14.49
CA ALA A 283 15.81 -5.98 15.45
C ALA A 283 15.06 -4.80 16.09
N ARG A 284 15.80 -3.76 16.51
CA ARG A 284 15.24 -2.53 17.08
C ARG A 284 14.34 -1.78 16.11
N GLU A 285 14.70 -1.69 14.82
CA GLU A 285 13.83 -1.03 13.83
C GLU A 285 12.53 -1.80 13.61
N TYR A 286 12.56 -3.14 13.63
CA TYR A 286 11.33 -3.95 13.61
C TYR A 286 10.50 -3.80 14.89
N GLU A 287 11.13 -3.70 16.06
CA GLU A 287 10.44 -3.46 17.35
C GLU A 287 9.72 -2.12 17.39
N LYS A 288 10.37 -1.04 16.94
CA LYS A 288 9.75 0.29 16.84
C LYS A 288 8.50 0.25 15.96
N ALA A 289 8.53 -0.49 14.85
CA ALA A 289 7.39 -0.65 13.96
C ALA A 289 6.28 -1.47 14.63
N LEU A 290 6.66 -2.51 15.38
CA LEU A 290 5.72 -3.35 16.10
C LEU A 290 4.95 -2.56 17.15
N GLU A 291 5.63 -1.71 17.92
CA GLU A 291 5.00 -0.82 18.90
C GLU A 291 3.95 0.07 18.23
N LEU A 292 4.30 0.68 17.09
CA LEU A 292 3.40 1.56 16.36
C LEU A 292 2.17 0.81 15.85
N ILE A 293 2.35 -0.40 15.29
CA ILE A 293 1.25 -1.21 14.79
C ILE A 293 0.36 -1.70 15.94
N ALA A 294 0.93 -2.00 17.11
CA ALA A 294 0.17 -2.34 18.30
C ALA A 294 -0.73 -1.17 18.76
N GLU A 295 -0.23 0.07 18.70
CA GLU A 295 -1.04 1.27 18.97
C GLU A 295 -2.19 1.42 17.97
N VAL A 296 -1.92 1.26 16.66
CA VAL A 296 -2.94 1.30 15.61
C VAL A 296 -4.02 0.25 15.85
N LYS A 297 -3.63 -1.01 16.16
CA LYS A 297 -4.56 -2.10 16.46
C LYS A 297 -5.42 -1.79 17.68
N LYS A 298 -4.81 -1.25 18.74
CA LYS A 298 -5.52 -0.86 19.97
C LYS A 298 -6.57 0.21 19.68
N ASP A 299 -6.23 1.22 18.90
CA ASP A 299 -7.16 2.29 18.49
C ASP A 299 -8.32 1.75 17.64
N LYS A 300 -8.05 0.80 16.74
CA LYS A 300 -9.04 0.18 15.85
C LYS A 300 -9.98 -0.80 16.55
N THR A 301 -9.56 -1.38 17.67
CA THR A 301 -10.32 -2.36 18.45
C THR A 301 -10.97 -1.77 19.71
N ALA A 302 -10.69 -0.50 20.01
CA ALA A 302 -11.27 0.19 21.15
C ALA A 302 -12.81 0.30 21.05
N PRO A 303 -13.54 0.31 22.18
CA PRO A 303 -15.00 0.49 22.18
C PRO A 303 -15.46 1.75 21.43
N ALA A 304 -16.66 1.64 20.85
CA ALA A 304 -17.21 2.60 19.88
C ALA A 304 -17.44 4.04 20.42
N ASP A 305 -17.33 4.27 21.73
CA ASP A 305 -17.54 5.57 22.36
C ASP A 305 -16.42 6.59 22.04
N LYS A 306 -15.27 6.14 21.51
CA LYS A 306 -14.18 7.02 21.05
C LYS A 306 -14.04 7.14 19.53
N GLN A 307 -14.42 6.13 18.73
CA GLN A 307 -14.21 6.19 17.26
C GLN A 307 -15.26 5.45 16.38
N GLY A 308 -16.31 4.84 16.94
CA GLY A 308 -17.38 4.22 16.12
C GLY A 308 -16.99 2.99 15.28
N LEU A 309 -15.75 2.50 15.37
CA LEU A 309 -15.33 1.21 14.79
C LEU A 309 -15.24 0.17 15.92
N LYS A 310 -16.27 -0.68 16.04
CA LYS A 310 -16.10 -1.99 16.67
C LYS A 310 -16.14 -3.01 15.54
N LEU A 311 -14.96 -3.51 15.16
CA LEU A 311 -14.85 -4.71 14.34
C LEU A 311 -15.20 -5.90 15.23
N SER A 312 -16.01 -6.85 14.75
CA SER A 312 -16.47 -7.97 15.60
C SER A 312 -15.42 -9.08 15.63
N PHE A 313 -15.39 -9.85 16.73
CA PHE A 313 -14.53 -11.04 16.83
C PHE A 313 -14.82 -12.10 15.74
N ASP A 314 -16.03 -12.09 15.17
CA ASP A 314 -16.42 -13.00 14.09
C ASP A 314 -15.70 -12.69 12.76
N GLU A 315 -15.35 -11.42 12.52
CA GLU A 315 -14.60 -11.00 11.32
C GLU A 315 -13.13 -11.43 11.37
N GLU A 316 -12.53 -11.47 12.56
CA GLU A 316 -11.17 -11.98 12.77
C GLU A 316 -11.11 -13.51 12.62
N ALA A 317 -12.16 -14.22 13.04
CA ALA A 317 -12.28 -15.66 12.81
C ALA A 317 -12.38 -16.00 11.31
N ALA A 318 -13.09 -15.17 10.52
CA ALA A 318 -13.20 -15.35 9.07
C ALA A 318 -11.85 -15.24 8.36
N ASN A 319 -10.92 -14.44 8.87
CA ASN A 319 -9.56 -14.33 8.31
C ASN A 319 -8.77 -15.64 8.40
N ASN A 320 -9.11 -16.55 9.33
CA ASN A 320 -8.46 -17.86 9.38
C ASN A 320 -8.76 -18.76 8.17
N ASN A 321 -9.76 -18.41 7.37
CA ASN A 321 -10.07 -19.13 6.13
C ASN A 321 -9.43 -18.48 4.88
N ASP A 322 -8.79 -17.30 5.02
CA ASP A 322 -8.07 -16.67 3.90
C ASP A 322 -6.82 -17.49 3.56
N GLY A 323 -6.75 -17.96 2.32
CA GLY A 323 -5.67 -18.85 1.87
C GLY A 323 -4.30 -18.17 1.82
N VAL A 324 -4.25 -16.87 1.54
CA VAL A 324 -3.00 -16.09 1.54
C VAL A 324 -2.51 -15.93 2.97
N TYR A 325 -3.42 -15.62 3.90
CA TYR A 325 -3.09 -15.51 5.32
C TYR A 325 -2.53 -16.82 5.91
N GLN A 326 -3.16 -17.96 5.60
CA GLN A 326 -2.67 -19.25 6.08
C GLN A 326 -1.28 -19.56 5.53
N ALA A 327 -1.07 -19.32 4.23
CA ALA A 327 0.24 -19.50 3.61
C ALA A 327 1.31 -18.58 4.24
N LEU A 328 0.95 -17.33 4.52
CA LEU A 328 1.80 -16.36 5.20
C LEU A 328 2.21 -16.86 6.59
N LYS A 329 1.25 -17.33 7.41
CA LYS A 329 1.52 -17.92 8.72
C LYS A 329 2.43 -19.15 8.65
N ILE A 330 2.23 -20.01 7.65
CA ILE A 330 3.08 -21.18 7.43
C ILE A 330 4.51 -20.73 7.06
N GLY A 331 4.65 -19.78 6.14
CA GLY A 331 5.93 -19.20 5.74
C GLY A 331 6.70 -18.58 6.90
N LEU A 332 6.00 -17.95 7.84
CA LEU A 332 6.64 -17.37 9.04
C LEU A 332 7.05 -18.40 10.07
N LYS A 333 6.34 -19.52 10.20
CA LYS A 333 6.76 -20.62 11.08
C LYS A 333 8.09 -21.23 10.66
N ILE A 334 8.40 -21.22 9.36
CA ILE A 334 9.67 -21.72 8.82
C ILE A 334 10.72 -20.61 8.64
N PHE A 335 10.45 -19.40 9.14
CA PHE A 335 11.36 -18.25 9.02
C PHE A 335 12.57 -18.33 9.97
N GLU A 336 12.65 -19.34 10.84
CA GLU A 336 13.70 -19.54 11.86
C GLU A 336 15.15 -19.46 11.38
#